data_AF-A0A3D1CTB8-F1
#
_entry.id   AF-A0A3D1CTB8-F1
#
_cell.length_a   1.000
_cell.length_b   1.000
_cell.length_c   1.000
_cell.angle_alpha   90.00
_cell.angle_beta   90.00
_cell.angle_gamma   90.00
#
_symmetry.space_group_name_H-M   'P 1'
#
loop_
_entity.id
_entity.type
_entity.pdbx_description
1 polymer ?
#
loop_
_entity_poly.entity_id
_entity_poly.type
_entity_poly.pdbx_seq_one_letter_code
_entity_poly.pdbx_strand_id
1 'polypeptide(L)'
;MSHYALKQRTTSGFTLIELLVSISIIGLLSALIITNLVGARTRASDAKKKTELMAVKSALRMYYNDFQSYPDGNGLIDPGTGMLMPGAEFTVDSTTYMKALPAYYN
;
A
#
# COMPACT_ATOMS: atom_id res chain seq x y z
N MET A 1 61.34 24.10 -31.07
CA MET A 1 60.82 22.75 -31.36
C MET A 1 60.09 22.27 -30.12
N SER A 2 58.75 22.31 -30.12
CA SER A 2 57.93 21.93 -28.94
C SER A 2 57.33 20.56 -29.16
N HIS A 3 57.70 19.59 -28.32
CA HIS A 3 57.17 18.24 -28.34
C HIS A 3 55.84 18.19 -27.59
N TYR A 4 54.74 17.91 -28.31
CA TYR A 4 53.44 17.61 -27.70
C TYR A 4 53.32 16.10 -27.48
N ALA A 5 53.38 15.66 -26.23
CA ALA A 5 53.12 14.28 -25.85
C ALA A 5 51.60 14.05 -25.71
N LEU A 6 51.03 13.19 -26.55
CA LEU A 6 49.62 12.81 -26.49
C LEU A 6 49.37 11.83 -25.33
N LYS A 7 48.58 12.28 -24.35
CA LYS A 7 48.11 11.47 -23.23
C LYS A 7 47.16 10.39 -23.74
N GLN A 8 47.60 9.13 -23.79
CA GLN A 8 46.74 8.01 -24.15
C GLN A 8 45.68 7.80 -23.05
N ARG A 9 44.39 7.82 -23.45
CA ARG A 9 43.30 7.43 -22.56
C ARG A 9 43.21 5.92 -22.54
N THR A 10 43.44 5.32 -21.38
CA THR A 10 43.14 3.91 -21.14
C THR A 10 41.64 3.77 -20.92
N THR A 11 40.92 3.24 -21.91
CA THR A 11 39.52 2.87 -21.75
C THR A 11 39.46 1.46 -21.18
N SER A 12 39.14 1.32 -19.89
CA SER A 12 38.81 0.02 -19.31
C SER A 12 37.40 -0.37 -19.73
N GLY A 13 37.25 -1.54 -20.35
CA GLY A 13 35.97 -2.18 -20.64
C GLY A 13 35.70 -3.33 -19.67
N PHE A 14 34.43 -3.64 -19.44
CA PHE A 14 34.02 -4.82 -18.68
C PHE A 14 34.33 -6.10 -19.47
N THR A 15 34.73 -7.14 -18.76
CA THR A 15 34.93 -8.47 -19.32
C THR A 15 33.61 -9.23 -19.47
N LEU A 16 33.54 -10.15 -20.43
CA LEU A 16 32.37 -11.01 -20.62
C LEU A 16 32.09 -11.87 -19.38
N ILE A 17 33.14 -12.30 -18.67
CA ILE A 17 33.01 -13.12 -17.46
C ILE A 17 32.43 -12.32 -16.29
N GLU A 18 32.76 -11.04 -16.15
CA GLU A 18 32.14 -10.17 -15.13
C GLU A 18 30.64 -10.03 -15.38
N LEU A 19 30.23 -9.82 -16.63
CA LEU A 19 28.81 -9.74 -16.99
C LEU A 19 28.09 -11.08 -16.75
N LEU A 20 28.73 -12.19 -17.12
CA LEU A 20 28.20 -13.55 -16.95
C LEU A 20 27.96 -13.90 -15.47
N VAL A 21 28.96 -13.65 -14.62
CA VAL A 21 28.85 -13.92 -13.17
C VAL A 21 27.80 -13.02 -12.54
N SER A 22 27.73 -11.75 -12.95
CA SER A 22 26.75 -10.80 -12.40
C SER A 22 25.31 -11.22 -12.67
N ILE A 23 24.95 -11.55 -13.92
CA ILE A 23 23.58 -11.96 -14.23
C ILE A 23 23.21 -13.30 -13.58
N SER A 24 24.20 -14.17 -13.37
CA SER A 24 24.03 -15.46 -12.69
C SER A 24 23.71 -15.26 -11.22
N ILE A 25 24.43 -14.38 -10.52
CA ILE A 25 24.16 -14.04 -9.12
C ILE A 25 22.82 -13.31 -8.98
N ILE A 26 22.52 -12.34 -9.86
CA ILE A 26 21.23 -11.62 -9.84
C ILE A 26 20.08 -12.60 -10.08
N GLY A 27 20.19 -13.54 -11.02
CA GLY A 27 19.18 -14.55 -11.28
C GLY A 27 18.90 -15.46 -10.07
N LEU A 28 19.97 -15.92 -9.41
CA LEU A 28 19.86 -16.75 -8.20
C LEU A 28 19.17 -15.99 -7.05
N LEU A 29 19.59 -14.76 -6.77
CA LEU A 29 19.00 -13.94 -5.71
C LEU A 29 17.54 -13.57 -6.02
N SER A 30 17.23 -13.24 -7.28
CA SER A 30 15.89 -12.85 -7.71
C SER A 30 14.88 -13.99 -7.53
N ALA A 31 15.27 -15.23 -7.83
CA ALA A 31 14.40 -16.40 -7.66
C ALA A 31 13.98 -16.60 -6.19
N LEU A 32 14.90 -16.39 -5.25
CA LEU A 32 14.61 -16.50 -3.82
C LEU A 32 13.66 -15.40 -3.34
N ILE A 33 13.87 -14.16 -3.80
CA ILE A 33 13.09 -12.98 -3.37
C ILE A 33 11.63 -13.05 -3.82
N ILE A 34 11.35 -13.50 -5.05
CA ILE A 34 10.00 -13.49 -5.64
C ILE A 34 9.00 -14.30 -4.79
N THR A 35 9.40 -15.48 -4.31
CA THR A 35 8.52 -16.35 -3.51
C THR A 35 8.13 -15.71 -2.18
N ASN A 36 9.06 -14.99 -1.54
CA ASN A 36 8.80 -14.27 -0.30
C ASN A 36 7.90 -13.05 -0.53
N LEU A 37 8.12 -12.32 -1.64
CA LEU A 37 7.38 -11.11 -1.98
C LEU A 37 5.88 -11.36 -2.15
N VAL A 38 5.48 -12.48 -2.76
CA VAL A 38 4.06 -12.84 -2.91
C VAL A 38 3.40 -13.03 -1.54
N GLY A 39 4.04 -13.79 -0.64
CA GLY A 39 3.53 -13.99 0.72
C GLY A 39 3.50 -12.70 1.55
N ALA A 40 4.53 -11.86 1.42
CA ALA A 40 4.59 -10.56 2.08
C ALA A 40 3.47 -9.63 1.60
N ARG A 41 3.16 -9.62 0.29
CA ARG A 41 2.07 -8.81 -0.27
C ARG A 41 0.70 -9.24 0.26
N THR A 42 0.43 -10.55 0.33
CA THR A 42 -0.83 -11.05 0.90
C THR A 42 -0.98 -10.65 2.37
N ARG A 43 0.08 -10.84 3.18
CA ARG A 43 0.08 -10.43 4.59
C ARG A 43 -0.11 -8.93 4.77
N ALA A 44 0.50 -8.12 3.91
CA ALA A 44 0.33 -6.67 3.92
C ALA A 44 -1.12 -6.27 3.59
N SER A 45 -1.74 -6.91 2.59
CA SER A 45 -3.16 -6.72 2.28
C SER A 45 -4.06 -7.11 3.46
N ASP A 46 -3.79 -8.23 4.12
CA ASP A 46 -4.59 -8.65 5.28
C ASP A 46 -4.38 -7.75 6.50
N ALA A 47 -3.16 -7.26 6.73
CA ALA A 47 -2.88 -6.25 7.75
C ALA A 47 -3.62 -4.94 7.48
N LYS A 48 -3.73 -4.53 6.20
CA LYS A 48 -4.50 -3.36 5.79
C LYS A 48 -5.98 -3.54 6.12
N LYS A 49 -6.58 -4.66 5.70
CA LYS A 49 -7.98 -5.01 6.01
C LYS A 49 -8.24 -5.01 7.53
N LYS A 50 -7.33 -5.61 8.30
CA LYS A 50 -7.42 -5.62 9.77
C LYS A 50 -7.44 -4.20 10.34
N THR A 51 -6.58 -3.32 9.84
CA THR A 51 -6.50 -1.92 10.29
C THR A 51 -7.79 -1.16 9.96
N GLU A 52 -8.33 -1.37 8.77
CA GLU A 52 -9.59 -0.79 8.33
C GLU A 52 -10.79 -1.25 9.18
N LEU A 53 -10.87 -2.54 9.51
CA LEU A 53 -11.90 -3.06 10.43
C LEU A 53 -11.79 -2.44 11.83
N MET A 54 -10.57 -2.19 12.31
CA MET A 54 -10.37 -1.50 13.59
C MET A 54 -10.84 -0.05 13.54
N ALA A 55 -10.64 0.64 12.41
CA ALA A 55 -11.16 1.99 12.21
C ALA A 55 -12.70 2.01 12.24
N VAL A 56 -13.35 1.09 11.52
CA VAL A 56 -14.82 0.95 11.54
C VAL A 56 -15.33 0.66 12.95
N LYS A 57 -14.71 -0.29 13.67
CA LYS A 57 -15.05 -0.59 15.06
C LYS A 57 -14.94 0.64 15.96
N SER A 58 -13.90 1.45 15.78
CA SER A 58 -13.70 2.69 16.54
C SER A 58 -14.82 3.68 16.27
N ALA A 59 -15.17 3.89 15.00
CA ALA A 59 -16.25 4.79 14.60
C ALA A 59 -17.61 4.34 15.16
N LEU A 60 -17.93 3.05 15.08
CA LEU A 60 -19.15 2.48 15.66
C LEU A 60 -19.22 2.65 17.18
N ARG A 61 -18.08 2.54 17.86
CA ARG A 61 -18.03 2.78 19.31
C ARG A 61 -18.27 4.24 19.64
N MET A 62 -17.69 5.17 18.87
CA MET A 62 -17.95 6.60 19.05
C MET A 62 -19.43 6.92 18.88
N TYR A 63 -20.08 6.37 17.83
CA TYR A 63 -21.52 6.50 17.65
C TYR A 63 -22.31 5.93 18.83
N TYR A 64 -21.97 4.72 19.28
CA TYR A 64 -22.64 4.11 20.43
C TYR A 64 -22.55 4.97 21.68
N ASN A 65 -21.42 5.65 21.91
CA ASN A 65 -21.28 6.53 23.07
C ASN A 65 -22.29 7.69 23.03
N ASP A 66 -22.59 8.20 21.84
CA ASP A 66 -23.47 9.36 21.66
C ASP A 66 -24.95 8.94 21.65
N PHE A 67 -25.29 7.84 20.99
CA PHE A 67 -26.68 7.41 20.76
C PHE A 67 -27.13 6.21 21.60
N GLN A 68 -26.24 5.66 22.44
CA GLN A 68 -26.46 4.47 23.29
C GLN A 68 -27.04 3.26 22.54
N SER A 69 -26.81 3.22 21.23
CA SER A 69 -27.29 2.19 20.33
C SER A 69 -26.27 2.04 19.21
N TYR A 70 -26.13 0.82 18.68
CA TYR A 70 -25.45 0.66 17.41
C TYR A 70 -26.40 1.12 16.31
N PRO A 71 -25.86 1.63 15.21
CA PRO A 71 -26.67 1.95 14.07
C PRO A 71 -27.41 0.70 13.59
N ASP A 72 -28.73 0.81 13.47
CA ASP A 72 -29.50 -0.17 12.74
C ASP A 72 -29.11 -0.10 11.25
N GLY A 73 -29.46 -1.11 10.47
CA GLY A 73 -29.18 -1.13 9.02
C GLY A 73 -29.83 0.02 8.24
N ASN A 74 -30.54 0.91 8.93
CA ASN A 74 -31.17 2.13 8.45
C ASN A 74 -30.41 3.41 8.87
N GLY A 75 -29.28 3.28 9.56
CA GLY A 75 -28.78 4.31 10.46
C GLY A 75 -27.38 4.87 10.25
N LEU A 76 -26.51 4.35 9.36
CA LEU A 76 -25.27 5.06 8.98
C LEU A 76 -25.04 5.17 7.48
N ILE A 77 -26.11 5.21 6.72
CA ILE A 77 -26.02 5.42 5.30
C ILE A 77 -26.86 6.64 4.96
N ASP A 78 -26.22 7.82 5.04
CA ASP A 78 -26.76 9.15 4.69
C ASP A 78 -28.30 9.30 4.75
N PRO A 79 -28.87 10.03 5.74
CA PRO A 79 -30.31 10.30 5.79
C PRO A 79 -30.85 11.12 4.60
N GLY A 80 -30.00 11.55 3.66
CA GLY A 80 -30.40 12.17 2.39
C GLY A 80 -30.41 11.26 1.14
N THR A 81 -29.71 10.12 1.12
CA THR A 81 -29.53 9.32 -0.12
C THR A 81 -29.57 7.80 0.02
N GLY A 82 -29.52 7.23 1.23
CA GLY A 82 -29.82 5.80 1.45
C GLY A 82 -28.85 4.78 0.84
N MET A 83 -27.68 5.16 0.31
CA MET A 83 -26.62 4.21 -0.08
C MET A 83 -25.20 4.70 0.25
N LEU A 84 -24.41 3.92 1.01
CA LEU A 84 -23.01 4.25 1.31
C LEU A 84 -22.20 3.69 0.16
N MET A 85 -21.62 4.59 -0.60
CA MET A 85 -20.58 4.22 -1.52
C MET A 85 -19.29 3.94 -0.73
N PRO A 86 -18.49 2.94 -1.12
CA PRO A 86 -17.08 2.86 -0.78
C PRO A 86 -16.41 4.24 -0.79
N GLY A 87 -15.85 4.68 0.35
CA GLY A 87 -15.21 6.00 0.48
C GLY A 87 -16.10 7.15 0.94
N ALA A 88 -17.39 6.94 1.22
CA ALA A 88 -18.25 7.97 1.80
C ALA A 88 -17.93 8.25 3.28
N GLU A 89 -18.13 9.50 3.71
CA GLU A 89 -18.04 9.90 5.11
C GLU A 89 -19.20 9.30 5.92
N PHE A 90 -18.88 8.72 7.07
CA PHE A 90 -19.86 8.37 8.08
C PHE A 90 -20.03 9.58 9.02
N THR A 91 -21.09 10.34 8.77
CA THR A 91 -21.44 11.57 9.48
C THR A 91 -22.92 11.54 9.88
N VAL A 92 -23.24 11.95 11.11
CA VAL A 92 -24.62 12.10 11.62
C VAL A 92 -24.72 13.47 12.29
N ASP A 93 -25.75 14.25 11.97
CA ASP A 93 -26.01 15.59 12.53
C ASP A 93 -24.76 16.49 12.61
N SER A 94 -23.98 16.53 11.53
CA SER A 94 -22.70 17.27 11.40
C SER A 94 -21.51 16.71 12.19
N THR A 95 -21.67 15.60 12.92
CA THR A 95 -20.59 14.89 13.60
C THR A 95 -20.04 13.78 12.73
N THR A 96 -18.79 13.90 12.29
CA THR A 96 -18.11 12.88 11.48
C THR A 96 -17.43 11.84 12.37
N TYR A 97 -17.91 10.60 12.30
CA TYR A 97 -17.37 9.46 13.01
C TYR A 97 -16.29 8.72 12.19
N MET A 98 -16.35 8.81 10.86
CA MET A 98 -15.31 8.29 9.97
C MET A 98 -15.29 9.03 8.63
N LYS A 99 -14.10 9.39 8.15
CA LYS A 99 -13.87 10.17 6.92
C LYS A 99 -14.12 9.43 5.61
N ALA A 100 -14.00 8.11 5.61
CA ALA A 100 -14.18 7.29 4.41
C ALA A 100 -14.34 5.84 4.83
N LEU A 101 -15.42 5.17 4.45
CA LEU A 101 -15.50 3.72 4.61
C LEU A 101 -14.43 3.02 3.76
N PRO A 102 -13.84 1.92 4.26
CA PRO A 102 -12.87 1.16 3.49
C PRO A 102 -13.51 0.67 2.19
N ALA A 103 -12.87 0.93 1.06
CA ALA A 103 -13.40 0.48 -0.21
C ALA A 103 -13.33 -1.05 -0.32
N TYR A 104 -14.33 -1.68 -0.93
CA TYR A 104 -14.24 -3.09 -1.29
C TYR A 104 -13.02 -3.29 -2.19
N TYR A 105 -12.08 -4.12 -1.73
CA TYR A 105 -10.95 -4.53 -2.55
C TYR A 105 -11.42 -5.57 -3.56
N ASN A 106 -11.27 -5.27 -4.85
CA ASN A 106 -11.35 -6.26 -5.94
C ASN A 106 -10.07 -7.10 -5.97
#